data_AF-A0AA88QD58-F1
#
_entry.id   AF-A0AA88QD58-F1
#
_cell.length_a   1.000
_cell.length_b   1.000
_cell.length_c   1.000
_cell.angle_alpha   90.00
_cell.angle_beta   90.00
_cell.angle_gamma   90.00
#
_symmetry.space_group_name_H-M   'P 1'
#
loop_
_entity.id
_entity.type
_entity.pdbx_description
1 polymer ?
#
loop_
_entity_poly.entity_id
_entity_poly.type
_entity_poly.pdbx_seq_one_letter_code
_entity_poly.pdbx_strand_id
1 'polypeptide(L)'
;MELDYQFSENLVLRSVKDQVQRAGTCAPSLPEPNPMSAEREQLLEEVASVIRVIGDSLDREPKFNDMVDGFARVADRQSFQMLVDKVFVDDITWGKIVTLICVVGKSIAKILADFVSGVVSWTLDYFRDNLLNWICNRGGWISSISSLARYSFEQDFGSSSSLISLRCGVFFISGVLLGGLIVWRLNKAG
;
A
#
# COMPACT_ATOMS: atom_id res chain seq x y z
N MET A 1 -12.29 16.72 2.26
CA MET A 1 -10.93 17.28 2.09
C MET A 1 -10.23 17.43 3.44
N GLU A 2 -10.51 18.43 4.27
CA GLU A 2 -9.83 18.56 5.60
C GLU A 2 -9.95 17.30 6.46
N LEU A 3 -11.17 16.76 6.50
CA LEU A 3 -11.50 15.52 7.20
C LEU A 3 -10.79 14.27 6.64
N ASP A 4 -10.46 14.23 5.34
CA ASP A 4 -9.74 13.11 4.73
C ASP A 4 -8.22 13.26 4.91
N TYR A 5 -7.76 14.52 4.98
CA TYR A 5 -6.38 14.84 5.33
C TYR A 5 -6.09 14.46 6.77
N GLN A 6 -6.93 14.86 7.73
CA GLN A 6 -6.83 14.45 9.14
C GLN A 6 -6.78 12.92 9.28
N PHE A 7 -7.61 12.21 8.53
CA PHE A 7 -7.59 10.73 8.53
C PHE A 7 -6.25 10.20 8.01
N SER A 8 -5.75 10.75 6.90
CA SER A 8 -4.47 10.35 6.31
C SER A 8 -3.30 10.58 7.28
N GLU A 9 -3.30 11.73 7.95
CA GLU A 9 -2.32 12.08 8.96
C GLU A 9 -2.32 11.08 10.13
N ASN A 10 -3.49 10.83 10.71
CA ASN A 10 -3.63 9.86 11.80
C ASN A 10 -3.21 8.44 11.38
N LEU A 11 -3.53 8.04 10.14
CA LEU A 11 -3.17 6.72 9.62
C LEU A 11 -1.65 6.56 9.45
N VAL A 12 -0.98 7.58 8.91
CA VAL A 12 0.49 7.61 8.81
C VAL A 12 1.11 7.58 10.19
N LEU A 13 0.70 8.46 11.11
CA LEU A 13 1.24 8.52 12.47
C LEU A 13 1.06 7.20 13.21
N ARG A 14 -0.11 6.57 13.13
CA ARG A 14 -0.39 5.26 13.75
C ARG A 14 0.48 4.16 13.17
N SER A 15 0.62 4.13 11.84
CA SER A 15 1.44 3.12 11.15
C SER A 15 2.91 3.24 11.53
N VAL A 16 3.43 4.47 11.61
CA VAL A 16 4.81 4.73 12.05
C VAL A 16 5.02 4.34 13.51
N LYS A 17 4.12 4.76 14.41
CA LYS A 17 4.17 4.44 15.85
C LYS A 17 4.17 2.94 16.08
N ASP A 18 3.34 2.20 15.34
CA ASP A 18 3.30 0.74 15.38
C ASP A 18 4.63 0.09 14.97
N GLN A 19 5.24 0.55 13.87
CA GLN A 19 6.51 -0.02 13.39
C GLN A 19 7.67 0.25 14.36
N VAL A 20 7.74 1.46 14.92
CA VAL A 20 8.72 1.83 15.95
C VAL A 20 8.59 0.96 17.19
N GLN A 21 7.35 0.75 17.67
CA GLN A 21 7.06 -0.09 18.83
C GLN A 21 7.44 -1.55 18.57
N ARG A 22 7.11 -2.10 17.39
CA ARG A 22 7.45 -3.48 17.01
C ARG A 22 8.95 -3.70 16.87
N ALA A 23 9.69 -2.68 16.44
CA ALA A 23 11.15 -2.74 16.33
C ALA A 23 11.89 -2.57 17.67
N GLY A 24 11.19 -2.23 18.76
CA GLY A 24 11.81 -1.97 20.06
C GLY A 24 12.72 -0.72 20.08
N THR A 25 12.51 0.20 19.13
CA THR A 25 13.29 1.43 19.02
C THR A 25 12.73 2.52 19.94
N CYS A 26 13.58 3.47 20.36
CA CYS A 26 13.12 4.59 21.18
C CYS A 26 12.07 5.39 20.41
N ALA A 27 10.91 5.63 21.03
CA ALA A 27 9.83 6.35 20.36
C ALA A 27 10.33 7.77 19.99
N PRO A 28 10.46 8.09 18.69
CA PRO A 28 10.76 9.45 18.30
C PRO A 28 9.62 10.34 18.77
N SER A 29 9.91 11.62 19.04
CA SER A 29 8.88 12.62 19.33
C SER A 29 8.01 12.84 18.10
N LEU A 30 7.01 11.99 17.94
CA LEU A 30 6.00 12.06 16.89
C LEU A 30 4.83 12.93 17.37
N PRO A 31 4.18 13.68 16.48
CA PRO A 31 2.90 14.29 16.78
C PRO A 31 1.91 13.22 17.25
N GLU A 32 1.14 13.52 18.29
CA GLU A 32 0.04 12.65 18.69
C GLU A 32 -1.11 12.76 17.67
N PRO A 33 -1.81 11.66 17.36
CA PRO A 33 -2.95 11.68 16.45
C PRO A 33 -4.05 12.65 16.93
N ASN A 34 -4.68 13.34 15.97
CA ASN A 34 -5.77 14.25 16.27
C ASN A 34 -7.05 13.44 16.57
N PRO A 35 -7.83 13.78 17.61
CA PRO A 35 -9.06 13.06 17.92
C PRO A 35 -10.08 13.17 16.78
N MET A 36 -10.74 12.06 16.45
CA MET A 36 -11.79 11.97 15.43
C MET A 36 -13.10 11.44 16.03
N SER A 37 -14.18 11.43 15.23
CA SER A 37 -15.43 10.78 15.63
C SER A 37 -15.24 9.27 15.82
N ALA A 38 -16.10 8.65 16.62
CA ALA A 38 -16.01 7.21 16.92
C ALA A 38 -16.04 6.35 15.65
N GLU A 39 -16.86 6.72 14.65
CA GLU A 39 -16.98 5.99 13.38
C GLU A 39 -15.69 6.07 12.56
N ARG A 40 -15.02 7.24 12.57
CA ARG A 40 -13.75 7.44 11.88
C ARG A 40 -12.61 6.74 12.57
N GLU A 41 -12.61 6.69 13.89
CA GLU A 41 -11.62 5.95 14.67
C GLU A 41 -11.77 4.44 14.43
N GLN A 42 -13.00 3.94 14.34
CA GLN A 42 -13.26 2.55 13.95
C GLN A 42 -12.75 2.24 12.54
N LEU A 43 -13.03 3.12 11.58
CA LEU A 43 -12.52 2.98 10.20
C LEU A 43 -10.99 3.06 10.16
N LEU A 44 -10.38 3.94 10.97
CA LEU A 44 -8.93 4.08 11.08
C LEU A 44 -8.31 2.77 11.55
N GLU A 45 -8.87 2.13 12.57
CA GLU A 45 -8.41 0.84 13.07
C GLU A 45 -8.56 -0.27 12.02
N GLU A 46 -9.68 -0.29 11.29
CA GLU A 46 -9.90 -1.27 10.22
C GLU A 46 -8.88 -1.12 9.09
N VAL A 47 -8.66 0.11 8.61
CA VAL A 47 -7.66 0.39 7.57
C VAL A 47 -6.25 0.09 8.08
N ALA A 48 -5.90 0.47 9.31
CA ALA A 48 -4.60 0.17 9.91
C ALA A 48 -4.37 -1.35 10.04
N SER A 49 -5.40 -2.11 10.40
CA SER A 49 -5.36 -3.58 10.44
C SER A 49 -5.08 -4.18 9.06
N VAL A 50 -5.77 -3.70 8.02
CA VAL A 50 -5.51 -4.11 6.63
C VAL A 50 -4.09 -3.76 6.18
N ILE A 51 -3.59 -2.57 6.53
CA ILE A 51 -2.20 -2.16 6.26
C ILE A 51 -1.20 -3.10 6.93
N ARG A 52 -1.46 -3.55 8.16
CA ARG A 52 -0.60 -4.53 8.84
C ARG A 52 -0.57 -5.85 8.07
N VAL A 53 -1.72 -6.38 7.67
CA VAL A 53 -1.80 -7.64 6.90
C VAL A 53 -1.05 -7.52 5.57
N ILE A 54 -1.27 -6.43 4.83
CA ILE A 54 -0.57 -6.16 3.57
C ILE A 54 0.93 -6.00 3.82
N GLY A 55 1.33 -5.27 4.87
CA GLY A 55 2.71 -5.07 5.26
C GLY A 55 3.43 -6.39 5.59
N ASP A 56 2.77 -7.29 6.30
CA ASP A 56 3.30 -8.63 6.64
C ASP A 56 3.43 -9.51 5.38
N SER A 57 2.57 -9.33 4.37
CA SER A 57 2.70 -10.00 3.07
C SER A 57 3.83 -9.39 2.21
N LEU A 58 3.94 -8.06 2.18
CA LEU A 58 5.01 -7.32 1.49
C LEU A 58 6.41 -7.66 2.02
N ASP A 59 6.56 -8.05 3.28
CA ASP A 59 7.84 -8.49 3.84
C ASP A 59 8.43 -9.72 3.13
N ARG A 60 7.59 -10.50 2.44
CA ARG A 60 8.03 -11.66 1.65
C ARG A 60 8.59 -11.26 0.28
N GLU A 61 8.36 -10.02 -0.15
CA GLU A 61 8.76 -9.51 -1.46
C GLU A 61 10.15 -8.85 -1.39
N PRO A 62 11.21 -9.42 -2.01
CA PRO A 62 12.56 -8.86 -1.92
C PRO A 62 12.67 -7.42 -2.42
N LYS A 63 11.94 -7.08 -3.49
CA LYS A 63 11.92 -5.72 -4.06
C LYS A 63 11.34 -4.69 -3.10
N PHE A 64 10.40 -5.09 -2.24
CA PHE A 64 9.84 -4.21 -1.22
C PHE A 64 10.89 -3.93 -0.15
N ASN A 65 11.56 -4.97 0.34
CA ASN A 65 12.65 -4.84 1.30
C ASN A 65 13.81 -4.00 0.75
N ASP A 66 14.17 -4.14 -0.53
CA ASP A 66 15.18 -3.31 -1.20
C ASP A 66 14.79 -1.81 -1.20
N MET A 67 13.49 -1.50 -1.36
CA MET A 67 13.01 -0.11 -1.28
C MET A 67 13.10 0.43 0.15
N VAL A 68 12.70 -0.36 1.14
CA VAL A 68 12.83 -0.01 2.57
C VAL A 68 14.29 0.26 2.91
N ASP A 69 15.19 -0.65 2.53
CA ASP A 69 16.61 -0.58 2.87
C ASP A 69 17.32 0.56 2.14
N GLY A 70 16.99 0.76 0.87
CA GLY A 70 17.51 1.86 0.07
C GLY A 70 17.10 3.22 0.64
N PHE A 71 15.83 3.37 1.02
CA PHE A 71 15.34 4.62 1.60
C PHE A 71 15.91 4.85 3.00
N ALA A 72 15.86 3.85 3.88
CA ALA A 72 16.37 3.96 5.26
C ALA A 72 17.87 4.30 5.33
N ARG A 73 18.67 3.89 4.33
CA ARG A 73 20.11 4.20 4.30
C ARG A 73 20.40 5.69 4.14
N VAL A 74 19.54 6.44 3.46
CA VAL A 74 19.78 7.85 3.10
C VAL A 74 18.86 8.78 3.90
N ALA A 75 17.55 8.47 3.93
CA ALA A 75 16.54 9.14 4.73
C ALA A 75 16.56 10.68 4.66
N ASP A 76 16.68 11.19 3.43
CA ASP A 76 16.64 12.61 3.12
C ASP A 76 15.49 12.95 2.15
N ARG A 77 15.28 14.25 1.90
CA ARG A 77 14.15 14.69 1.07
C ARG A 77 14.27 14.24 -0.38
N GLN A 78 15.49 14.11 -0.88
CA GLN A 78 15.73 13.70 -2.27
C GLN A 78 15.44 12.21 -2.45
N SER A 79 15.89 11.35 -1.54
CA SER A 79 15.59 9.92 -1.56
C SER A 79 14.11 9.65 -1.29
N PHE A 80 13.43 10.48 -0.48
CA PHE A 80 11.96 10.44 -0.37
C PHE A 80 11.27 10.77 -1.70
N GLN A 81 11.73 11.82 -2.42
CA GLN A 81 11.18 12.15 -3.73
C GLN A 81 11.35 10.98 -4.72
N MET A 82 12.54 10.37 -4.78
CA MET A 82 12.77 9.20 -5.63
C MET A 82 11.88 8.00 -5.24
N LEU A 83 11.62 7.82 -3.95
CA LEU A 83 10.72 6.78 -3.47
C LEU A 83 9.30 7.00 -4.00
N VAL A 84 8.73 8.20 -3.84
CA VAL A 84 7.36 8.48 -4.30
C VAL A 84 7.26 8.45 -5.83
N ASP A 85 8.25 8.95 -6.56
CA ASP A 85 8.29 8.89 -8.02
C ASP A 85 8.30 7.42 -8.50
N LYS A 86 9.03 6.55 -7.82
CA LYS A 86 9.07 5.11 -8.13
C LYS A 86 7.75 4.41 -7.81
N VAL A 87 7.10 4.75 -6.69
CA VAL A 87 5.83 4.13 -6.26
C VAL A 87 4.69 4.54 -7.19
N PHE A 88 4.63 5.81 -7.60
CA PHE A 88 3.50 6.40 -8.34
C PHE A 88 3.80 6.68 -9.82
N VAL A 89 4.80 6.03 -10.41
CA VAL A 89 5.24 6.28 -11.79
C VAL A 89 4.12 6.19 -12.84
N ASP A 90 3.23 5.21 -12.73
CA ASP A 90 2.16 4.99 -13.72
C ASP A 90 0.83 5.63 -13.30
N ASP A 91 0.43 5.40 -12.05
CA ASP A 91 -0.88 5.76 -11.53
C ASP A 91 -0.89 5.79 -9.98
N ILE A 92 -1.93 6.42 -9.44
CA ILE A 92 -2.27 6.39 -8.02
C ILE A 92 -3.34 5.33 -7.79
N THR A 93 -3.06 4.38 -6.90
CA THR A 93 -4.00 3.35 -6.44
C THR A 93 -3.96 3.23 -4.92
N TRP A 94 -5.02 2.71 -4.30
CA TRP A 94 -5.04 2.46 -2.86
C TRP A 94 -3.89 1.54 -2.42
N GLY A 95 -3.59 0.51 -3.21
CA GLY A 95 -2.47 -0.40 -2.94
C GLY A 95 -1.12 0.30 -2.95
N LYS A 96 -0.87 1.23 -3.88
CA LYS A 96 0.36 2.03 -3.94
C LYS A 96 0.46 3.02 -2.77
N ILE A 97 -0.65 3.65 -2.37
CA ILE A 97 -0.71 4.51 -1.18
C ILE A 97 -0.35 3.71 0.08
N VAL A 98 -0.95 2.54 0.26
CA VAL A 98 -0.63 1.64 1.38
C VAL A 98 0.83 1.17 1.32
N THR A 99 1.34 0.84 0.13
CA THR A 99 2.75 0.46 -0.06
C THR A 99 3.69 1.58 0.40
N LEU A 100 3.40 2.84 0.06
CA LEU A 100 4.17 3.99 0.55
C LEU A 100 4.15 4.06 2.09
N ILE A 101 2.98 3.93 2.72
CA ILE A 101 2.84 3.93 4.19
C ILE A 101 3.68 2.80 4.81
N CYS A 102 3.64 1.60 4.25
CA CYS A 102 4.43 0.46 4.71
C CYS A 102 5.93 0.71 4.55
N VAL A 103 6.40 1.25 3.42
CA VAL A 103 7.82 1.56 3.20
C VAL A 103 8.28 2.61 4.21
N VAL A 104 7.54 3.70 4.38
CA VAL A 104 7.88 4.78 5.31
C VAL A 104 7.91 4.26 6.76
N GLY A 105 6.86 3.57 7.19
CA GLY A 105 6.77 3.03 8.55
C GLY A 105 7.92 2.08 8.88
N LYS A 106 8.23 1.13 7.98
CA LYS A 106 9.34 0.18 8.19
C LYS A 106 10.71 0.84 8.08
N SER A 107 10.87 1.83 7.22
CA SER A 107 12.13 2.57 7.10
C SER A 107 12.42 3.35 8.38
N ILE A 108 11.39 3.96 8.99
CA ILE A 108 11.55 4.72 10.24
C ILE A 108 12.10 3.86 11.39
N ALA A 109 11.74 2.58 11.44
CA ALA A 109 12.31 1.64 12.41
C ALA A 109 13.83 1.37 12.20
N LYS A 110 14.40 1.79 11.08
CA LYS A 110 15.79 1.53 10.67
C LYS A 110 16.66 2.79 10.61
N ILE A 111 16.09 3.98 10.76
CA ILE A 111 16.81 5.26 10.71
C ILE A 111 17.07 5.82 12.11
N LEU A 112 18.00 6.76 12.22
CA LEU A 112 18.24 7.46 13.49
C LEU A 112 17.05 8.37 13.82
N ALA A 113 16.73 8.48 15.11
CA ALA A 113 15.57 9.22 15.62
C ALA A 113 15.48 10.66 15.09
N ASP A 114 16.62 11.32 14.88
CA ASP A 114 16.72 12.70 14.38
C ASP A 114 16.14 12.88 12.96
N PHE A 115 16.12 11.83 12.14
CA PHE A 115 15.57 11.88 10.77
C PHE A 115 14.07 11.58 10.71
N VAL A 116 13.50 11.01 11.76
CA VAL A 116 12.11 10.51 11.75
C VAL A 116 11.12 11.65 11.54
N SER A 117 11.30 12.78 12.23
CA SER A 117 10.42 13.94 12.09
C SER A 117 10.42 14.49 10.65
N GLY A 118 11.58 14.51 9.99
CA GLY A 118 11.72 14.92 8.59
C GLY A 118 10.97 13.99 7.65
N VAL A 119 11.17 12.67 7.77
CA VAL A 119 10.49 11.67 6.93
C VAL A 119 8.97 11.72 7.11
N VAL A 120 8.49 11.84 8.35
CA VAL A 120 7.04 11.97 8.63
C VAL A 120 6.50 13.26 8.02
N SER A 121 7.19 14.40 8.19
CA SER A 121 6.78 15.68 7.59
C SER A 121 6.67 15.59 6.07
N TRP A 122 7.69 15.07 5.37
CA TRP A 122 7.65 14.96 3.91
C TRP A 122 6.55 14.00 3.43
N THR A 123 6.28 12.96 4.21
CA THR A 123 5.16 12.04 3.93
C THR A 123 3.83 12.78 4.03
N LEU A 124 3.59 13.52 5.11
CA LEU A 124 2.35 14.28 5.32
C LEU A 124 2.18 15.40 4.28
N ASP A 125 3.25 16.11 3.93
CA ASP A 125 3.27 17.11 2.86
C ASP A 125 2.87 16.45 1.52
N TYR A 126 3.43 15.28 1.19
CA TYR A 126 3.09 14.57 -0.03
C TYR A 126 1.62 14.10 -0.05
N PHE A 127 1.10 13.62 1.08
CA PHE A 127 -0.32 13.29 1.22
C PHE A 127 -1.20 14.50 0.96
N ARG A 128 -0.87 15.65 1.56
CA ARG A 128 -1.61 16.90 1.39
C ARG A 128 -1.60 17.37 -0.05
N ASP A 129 -0.42 17.45 -0.65
CA ASP A 129 -0.20 18.17 -1.91
C ASP A 129 -0.53 17.31 -3.14
N ASN A 130 -0.38 15.98 -3.05
CA ASN A 130 -0.45 15.08 -4.22
C ASN A 130 -1.56 14.03 -4.12
N LEU A 131 -1.81 13.48 -2.93
CA LEU A 131 -2.74 12.34 -2.78
C LEU A 131 -4.15 12.77 -2.35
N LEU A 132 -4.29 13.88 -1.63
CA LEU A 132 -5.55 14.27 -0.99
C LEU A 132 -6.69 14.43 -1.99
N ASN A 133 -6.45 15.12 -3.10
CA ASN A 133 -7.47 15.31 -4.13
C ASN A 133 -7.91 13.97 -4.74
N TRP A 134 -6.97 13.05 -4.99
CA TRP A 134 -7.27 11.71 -5.50
C TRP A 134 -8.10 10.91 -4.49
N ILE A 135 -7.70 10.93 -3.21
CA ILE A 135 -8.40 10.26 -2.10
C ILE A 135 -9.86 10.74 -2.02
N CYS A 136 -10.07 12.07 -2.00
CA CYS A 136 -11.41 12.63 -1.97
C CYS A 136 -12.24 12.24 -3.20
N ASN A 137 -11.65 12.30 -4.40
CA ASN A 137 -12.32 11.94 -5.65
C ASN A 137 -12.67 10.44 -5.75
N ARG A 138 -12.08 9.59 -4.91
CA ARG A 138 -12.36 8.16 -4.80
C ARG A 138 -13.33 7.80 -3.67
N GLY A 139 -13.96 8.79 -3.04
CA GLY A 139 -14.92 8.59 -1.95
C GLY A 139 -14.29 8.55 -0.56
N GLY A 140 -13.03 8.97 -0.43
CA GLY A 140 -12.30 8.96 0.84
C GLY A 140 -11.84 7.57 1.26
N TRP A 141 -11.31 7.47 2.47
CA TRP A 141 -10.69 6.25 2.98
C TRP A 141 -11.65 5.07 3.17
N ILE A 142 -12.95 5.31 3.31
CA ILE A 142 -13.95 4.24 3.39
C ILE A 142 -13.97 3.38 2.13
N SER A 143 -13.70 3.97 0.96
CA SER A 143 -13.65 3.26 -0.32
C SER A 143 -12.38 2.42 -0.50
N SER A 144 -11.35 2.64 0.34
CA SER A 144 -10.09 1.91 0.26
C SER A 144 -10.23 0.43 0.61
N ILE A 145 -11.05 0.06 1.60
CA ILE A 145 -11.17 -1.31 2.12
C ILE A 145 -11.46 -2.31 1.01
N SER A 146 -12.47 -2.03 0.18
CA SER A 146 -12.85 -2.91 -0.93
C SER A 146 -11.75 -3.09 -1.98
N SER A 147 -10.96 -2.03 -2.22
CA SER A 147 -9.85 -2.07 -3.16
C SER A 147 -8.64 -2.80 -2.57
N LEU A 148 -8.38 -2.63 -1.28
CA LEU A 148 -7.27 -3.24 -0.57
C LEU A 148 -7.50 -4.72 -0.33
N ALA A 149 -8.74 -5.14 -0.08
CA ALA A 149 -9.08 -6.57 -0.03
C ALA A 149 -8.73 -7.26 -1.36
N ARG A 150 -9.06 -6.64 -2.50
CA ARG A 150 -8.69 -7.18 -3.82
C ARG A 150 -7.17 -7.21 -4.00
N TYR A 151 -6.49 -6.14 -3.59
CA TYR A 151 -5.03 -6.03 -3.67
C TYR A 151 -4.32 -7.12 -2.85
N SER A 152 -4.76 -7.39 -1.61
CA SER A 152 -4.18 -8.46 -0.78
C SER A 152 -4.42 -9.85 -1.38
N PHE A 153 -5.61 -10.11 -1.94
CA PHE A 153 -5.89 -11.37 -2.63
C PHE A 153 -5.01 -11.59 -3.87
N GLU A 154 -4.80 -10.55 -4.69
CA GLU A 154 -3.92 -10.65 -5.87
C GLU A 154 -2.46 -10.93 -5.50
N GLN A 155 -2.00 -10.44 -4.35
CA GLN A 155 -0.67 -10.73 -3.82
C GLN A 155 -0.54 -12.17 -3.31
N ASP A 156 -1.54 -12.68 -2.58
CA ASP A 156 -1.52 -14.03 -2.00
C ASP A 156 -1.67 -15.15 -3.04
N PHE A 157 -2.49 -14.96 -4.08
CA PHE A 157 -2.62 -15.92 -5.19
C PHE A 157 -1.49 -15.81 -6.22
N GLY A 158 -0.59 -14.84 -6.09
CA GLY A 158 0.65 -14.73 -6.87
C GLY A 158 1.70 -15.82 -6.54
N SER A 159 1.46 -16.65 -5.52
CA SER A 159 2.32 -17.79 -5.14
C SER A 159 1.55 -19.12 -5.19
N SER A 160 1.11 -19.54 -6.37
CA SER A 160 1.00 -20.96 -6.73
C SER A 160 0.86 -21.15 -8.23
N SER A 161 1.92 -21.70 -8.83
CA SER A 161 1.90 -22.59 -10.00
C SER A 161 1.32 -22.04 -11.31
N SER A 162 2.23 -21.74 -12.24
CA SER A 162 2.08 -22.05 -13.68
C SER A 162 0.69 -21.81 -14.28
N LEU A 163 0.43 -20.60 -14.74
CA LEU A 163 -0.07 -20.24 -16.08
C LEU A 163 -0.31 -18.73 -16.06
N ILE A 164 0.16 -18.03 -17.10
CA ILE A 164 0.10 -16.58 -17.31
C ILE A 164 1.28 -15.81 -16.69
N SER A 165 2.45 -16.09 -17.28
CA SER A 165 3.61 -15.19 -17.29
C SER A 165 3.35 -14.00 -18.22
N LEU A 166 3.63 -12.79 -17.73
CA LEU A 166 3.79 -11.49 -18.42
C LEU A 166 2.49 -10.86 -18.99
N ARG A 167 1.97 -9.79 -18.36
CA ARG A 167 2.34 -8.34 -18.47
C ARG A 167 1.58 -7.61 -19.58
N CYS A 168 1.31 -6.33 -19.32
CA CYS A 168 0.92 -5.27 -20.26
C CYS A 168 1.07 -5.61 -21.74
N GLY A 169 -0.02 -5.47 -22.50
CA GLY A 169 0.01 -5.42 -23.95
C GLY A 169 -0.96 -6.39 -24.62
N VAL A 170 -2.09 -5.82 -25.07
CA VAL A 170 -2.87 -6.23 -26.25
C VAL A 170 -3.40 -7.67 -26.28
N PHE A 171 -4.73 -7.80 -26.25
CA PHE A 171 -5.58 -8.44 -27.27
C PHE A 171 -6.90 -8.91 -26.64
N PHE A 172 -7.96 -8.13 -26.88
CA PHE A 172 -9.31 -8.67 -27.01
C PHE A 172 -9.33 -9.52 -28.28
N ILE A 173 -9.27 -10.85 -28.15
CA ILE A 173 -9.86 -11.74 -29.15
C ILE A 173 -10.37 -13.03 -28.51
N SER A 174 -11.70 -13.10 -28.47
CA SER A 174 -12.58 -14.27 -28.48
C SER A 174 -12.21 -15.48 -27.63
N GLY A 175 -13.02 -15.70 -26.59
CA GLY A 175 -13.37 -17.05 -26.19
C GLY A 175 -14.17 -17.73 -27.29
N VAL A 176 -13.55 -18.69 -27.99
CA VAL A 176 -14.18 -19.87 -28.61
C VAL A 176 -13.02 -20.84 -28.81
N LEU A 177 -13.00 -21.95 -28.06
CA LEU A 177 -12.37 -23.24 -28.43
C LEU A 177 -12.32 -24.25 -27.27
N LEU A 178 -12.96 -23.98 -26.12
CA LEU A 178 -13.18 -25.02 -25.09
C LEU A 178 -14.55 -25.70 -25.19
N GLY A 179 -15.51 -25.14 -25.93
CA GLY A 179 -16.83 -25.78 -26.15
C GLY A 179 -16.85 -26.90 -27.19
N GLY A 180 -15.95 -26.88 -28.19
CA GLY A 180 -15.94 -27.87 -29.28
C GLY A 180 -15.35 -29.24 -28.88
N LEU A 181 -14.48 -29.27 -27.87
CA LEU A 181 -13.76 -30.48 -27.47
C LEU A 181 -14.63 -31.45 -26.64
N ILE A 182 -15.65 -30.91 -25.96
CA ILE A 182 -16.61 -31.69 -25.19
C ILE A 182 -17.63 -32.37 -26.12
N VAL A 183 -18.06 -31.69 -27.18
CA VAL A 183 -19.01 -32.26 -28.18
C VAL A 183 -18.34 -33.35 -29.04
N TRP A 184 -17.07 -33.18 -29.43
CA TRP A 184 -16.36 -34.20 -30.22
C TRP A 184 -16.11 -35.51 -29.45
N ARG A 185 -15.89 -35.43 -28.12
CA ARG A 185 -15.70 -36.62 -27.28
C ARG A 185 -16.99 -37.41 -27.06
N LEU A 186 -18.16 -36.78 -27.18
CA LEU A 186 -19.45 -37.44 -26.98
C LEU A 186 -20.02 -38.08 -28.27
N ASN A 187 -19.67 -37.57 -29.45
CA ASN A 187 -20.13 -38.14 -30.73
C ASN A 187 -19.27 -39.32 -31.26
N LYS A 188 -18.22 -39.73 -30.53
CA LYS A 188 -17.37 -40.88 -30.89
C LYS A 188 -17.59 -42.10 -29.97
N ALA A 189 -18.56 -42.00 -29.05
CA ALA A 189 -18.87 -43.06 -28.09
C ALA A 189 -20.33 -43.57 -28.21
N GLY A 190 -21.00 -43.30 -29.33
CA GLY A 190 -22.31 -43.85 -29.69
C GLY A 190 -22.25 -44.52 -31.05
#